data_AF-A0A922LV91-F1
#
_entry.id   AF-A0A922LV91-F1
#
_cell.length_a   1.000
_cell.length_b   1.000
_cell.length_c   1.000
_cell.angle_alpha   90.00
_cell.angle_beta   90.00
_cell.angle_gamma   90.00
#
_symmetry.space_group_name_H-M   'P 1'
#
loop_
_entity.id
_entity.type
_entity.pdbx_description
1 polymer ?
#
loop_
_entity_poly.entity_id
_entity_poly.type
_entity_poly.pdbx_seq_one_letter_code
_entity_poly.pdbx_strand_id
1 'polypeptide(L)'
;MQDLLYNFKSPSIMDCKIGQRTFSESEVIGDSSENIRKDLYLKMMSTSPNAPTEREHREKGVSKVRYLQWRDTISSTAEYGFRIEAIKTFGESTRKDFQHTHTWNEIINHFKLFIQHRKIIAVSLDAFVSFF
;
A
#
# COMPACT_ATOMS: atom_id res chain seq x y z
N MET A 1 1.95 3.97 23.98
CA MET A 1 2.67 3.73 22.71
C MET A 1 3.99 4.48 22.76
N GLN A 2 5.09 3.88 22.30
CA GLN A 2 6.42 4.52 22.28
C GLN A 2 6.58 5.37 21.01
N ASP A 3 7.21 6.55 21.12
CA ASP A 3 7.62 7.34 19.96
C ASP A 3 8.90 6.76 19.35
N LEU A 4 8.76 6.12 18.18
CA LEU A 4 9.87 5.53 17.44
C LEU A 4 10.80 6.57 16.80
N LEU A 5 10.38 7.85 16.76
CA LEU A 5 11.12 8.94 16.13
C LEU A 5 11.88 9.81 17.12
N TYR A 6 11.65 9.64 18.44
CA TYR A 6 12.14 10.53 19.50
C TYR A 6 13.63 10.85 19.41
N ASN A 7 14.47 9.86 19.11
CA ASN A 7 15.93 10.02 19.02
C ASN A 7 16.45 10.38 17.62
N PHE A 8 15.56 10.56 16.63
CA PHE A 8 15.94 10.89 15.27
C PHE A 8 15.79 12.38 14.99
N LYS A 9 16.83 13.00 14.43
CA LYS A 9 16.76 14.37 13.91
C LYS A 9 16.34 14.32 12.45
N SER A 10 15.16 14.85 12.15
CA SER A 10 14.59 14.89 10.78
C SER A 10 14.61 13.52 10.07
N PRO A 11 13.96 12.49 10.63
CA PRO A 11 13.99 11.14 10.06
C PRO A 11 13.36 11.07 8.67
N SER A 12 13.96 10.25 7.80
CA SER A 12 13.24 9.67 6.67
C SER A 12 12.40 8.50 7.19
N ILE A 13 11.12 8.42 6.79
CA ILE A 13 10.15 7.40 7.22
C ILE A 13 9.54 6.73 5.98
N MET A 14 9.45 5.41 5.99
CA MET A 14 8.68 4.64 5.02
C MET A 14 7.66 3.79 5.78
N ASP A 15 6.40 3.85 5.37
CA ASP A 15 5.34 3.01 5.89
C ASP A 15 5.07 1.89 4.88
N CYS A 16 5.26 0.65 5.32
CA CYS A 16 4.95 -0.54 4.54
C CYS A 16 3.86 -1.34 5.23
N LYS A 17 2.78 -1.61 4.50
CA LYS A 17 1.75 -2.55 4.94
C LYS A 17 2.21 -3.96 4.61
N ILE A 18 2.26 -4.84 5.61
CA ILE A 18 2.71 -6.24 5.47
C ILE A 18 1.51 -7.20 5.42
N GLY A 19 1.63 -8.25 4.61
CA GLY A 19 0.68 -9.36 4.43
C GLY A 19 0.39 -9.62 2.95
N GLN A 20 0.13 -10.88 2.58
CA GLN A 20 -0.37 -11.24 1.23
C GLN A 20 -1.86 -10.89 1.03
N ARG A 21 -2.56 -10.60 2.12
CA ARG A 21 -3.92 -10.04 2.15
C ARG A 21 -4.03 -9.05 3.30
N THR A 22 -4.89 -8.04 3.17
CA THR A 22 -5.05 -6.99 4.20
C THR A 22 -6.44 -6.95 4.85
N PHE A 23 -7.17 -8.06 4.76
CA PHE A 23 -8.44 -8.33 5.43
C PHE A 23 -8.38 -9.66 6.20
N SER A 24 -9.07 -9.74 7.33
CA SER A 24 -9.17 -10.97 8.14
C SER A 24 -10.22 -11.93 7.57
N GLU A 25 -10.16 -13.20 7.99
CA GLU A 25 -11.24 -14.16 7.66
C GLU A 25 -12.58 -13.77 8.28
N SER A 26 -12.57 -13.21 9.49
CA SER A 26 -13.79 -12.73 10.14
C SER A 26 -14.46 -11.60 9.36
N GLU A 27 -13.69 -10.72 8.70
CA GLU A 27 -14.24 -9.70 7.82
C GLU A 27 -14.91 -10.29 6.58
N VAL A 28 -14.37 -11.40 6.04
CA VAL A 28 -14.99 -12.12 4.91
C VAL A 28 -16.29 -12.79 5.34
N ILE A 29 -16.30 -13.47 6.49
CA ILE A 29 -17.49 -14.13 7.03
C ILE A 29 -18.61 -13.12 7.34
N GLY A 30 -18.24 -11.94 7.83
CA GLY A 30 -19.16 -10.85 8.10
C GLY A 30 -19.50 -9.97 6.89
N ASP A 31 -18.95 -10.25 5.71
CA ASP A 31 -19.23 -9.45 4.52
C ASP A 31 -20.64 -9.75 4.00
N SER A 32 -21.40 -8.70 3.72
CA SER A 32 -22.79 -8.81 3.27
C SER A 32 -23.09 -7.74 2.24
N SER A 33 -24.12 -7.97 1.43
CA SER A 33 -24.59 -7.00 0.42
C SER A 33 -25.12 -5.70 1.03
N GLU A 34 -25.38 -5.64 2.33
CA GLU A 34 -25.85 -4.44 3.02
C GLU A 34 -24.69 -3.54 3.52
N ASN A 35 -23.48 -4.09 3.65
CA ASN A 35 -22.31 -3.42 4.21
C ASN A 35 -21.55 -2.56 3.16
N ILE A 36 -22.28 -1.77 2.38
CA ILE A 36 -21.70 -0.94 1.31
C ILE A 36 -21.12 0.38 1.82
N ARG A 37 -19.96 0.75 1.27
CA ARG A 37 -19.17 1.93 1.66
C ARG A 37 -18.96 2.86 0.48
N LYS A 38 -19.65 4.01 0.51
CA LYS A 38 -19.55 5.05 -0.53
C LYS A 38 -18.15 5.67 -0.61
N ASP A 39 -17.47 5.85 0.52
CA ASP A 39 -16.12 6.40 0.58
C ASP A 39 -15.09 5.48 -0.08
N LEU A 40 -15.22 4.16 0.09
CA LEU A 40 -14.35 3.18 -0.57
C LEU A 40 -14.62 3.11 -2.07
N TYR A 41 -15.89 3.23 -2.48
CA TYR A 41 -16.25 3.34 -3.90
C TYR A 41 -15.62 4.58 -4.54
N LEU A 42 -15.72 5.75 -3.90
CA LEU A 42 -15.12 6.98 -4.43
C LEU A 42 -13.60 6.88 -4.53
N LYS A 43 -12.94 6.25 -3.56
CA LYS A 43 -11.50 5.96 -3.64
C LYS A 43 -11.18 5.03 -4.82
N MET A 44 -11.91 3.93 -4.95
CA MET A 44 -11.74 2.98 -6.06
C MET A 44 -11.91 3.67 -7.40
N MET A 45 -12.96 4.48 -7.57
CA MET A 45 -13.21 5.29 -8.76
C MET A 45 -12.09 6.29 -9.07
N SER A 46 -11.55 6.96 -8.04
CA SER A 46 -10.47 7.93 -8.22
C SER A 46 -9.17 7.30 -8.71
N THR A 47 -8.97 6.02 -8.43
CA THR A 47 -7.78 5.24 -8.81
C THR A 47 -7.98 4.49 -10.12
N SER A 48 -9.15 3.85 -10.30
CA SER A 48 -9.51 3.14 -11.53
C SER A 48 -11.03 3.19 -11.73
N PRO A 49 -11.53 4.06 -12.63
CA PRO A 49 -12.97 4.19 -12.90
C PRO A 49 -13.64 2.92 -13.41
N ASN A 50 -12.86 1.99 -13.99
CA ASN A 50 -13.35 0.74 -14.56
C ASN A 50 -13.28 -0.45 -13.57
N ALA A 51 -12.77 -0.23 -12.35
CA ALA A 51 -12.62 -1.29 -11.36
C ALA A 51 -13.93 -1.73 -10.69
N PRO A 52 -14.91 -0.84 -10.41
CA PRO A 52 -16.21 -1.26 -9.92
C PRO A 52 -17.04 -1.99 -10.99
N THR A 53 -17.92 -2.86 -10.53
CA THR A 53 -18.93 -3.54 -11.36
C THR A 53 -20.12 -2.61 -11.64
N GLU A 54 -20.96 -2.95 -12.62
CA GLU A 54 -22.19 -2.20 -12.89
C GLU A 54 -23.11 -2.07 -11.67
N ARG A 55 -23.21 -3.12 -10.85
CA ARG A 55 -24.00 -3.07 -9.61
C ARG A 55 -23.40 -2.04 -8.63
N GLU A 56 -22.09 -2.10 -8.41
CA GLU A 56 -21.39 -1.16 -7.52
C GLU A 56 -21.50 0.29 -8.01
N HIS A 57 -21.52 0.52 -9.32
CA HIS A 57 -21.81 1.84 -9.90
C HIS A 57 -23.25 2.30 -9.63
N ARG A 58 -24.25 1.40 -9.81
CA ARG A 58 -25.66 1.72 -9.50
C ARG A 58 -25.85 2.06 -8.03
N GLU A 59 -25.24 1.27 -7.14
CA GLU A 59 -25.32 1.44 -5.68
C GLU A 59 -24.40 2.57 -5.15
N LYS A 60 -23.44 3.03 -5.97
CA LYS A 60 -22.40 4.01 -5.60
C LYS A 60 -21.66 3.61 -4.33
N GLY A 61 -21.38 2.31 -4.19
CA GLY A 61 -20.83 1.71 -2.99
C GLY A 61 -20.16 0.38 -3.29
N VAL A 62 -19.15 0.03 -2.49
CA VAL A 62 -18.49 -1.29 -2.50
C VAL A 62 -18.37 -1.79 -1.07
N SER A 63 -18.34 -3.11 -0.85
CA SER A 63 -18.05 -3.63 0.49
C SER A 63 -16.58 -3.38 0.87
N LYS A 64 -16.29 -3.43 2.17
CA LYS A 64 -14.91 -3.26 2.67
C LYS A 64 -13.99 -4.35 2.13
N VAL A 65 -14.42 -5.62 2.20
CA VAL A 65 -13.63 -6.76 1.74
C VAL A 65 -13.35 -6.66 0.26
N ARG A 66 -14.38 -6.36 -0.55
CA ARG A 66 -14.26 -6.14 -1.99
C ARG A 66 -13.23 -5.06 -2.35
N TYR A 67 -13.24 -3.93 -1.64
CA TYR A 67 -12.26 -2.87 -1.82
C TYR A 67 -10.84 -3.33 -1.46
N LEU A 68 -10.68 -4.02 -0.31
CA LEU A 68 -9.37 -4.50 0.14
C LEU A 68 -8.80 -5.56 -0.79
N GLN A 69 -9.61 -6.49 -1.28
CA GLN A 69 -9.21 -7.47 -2.29
C GLN A 69 -8.69 -6.78 -3.55
N TRP A 70 -9.45 -5.82 -4.10
CA TRP A 70 -8.99 -5.08 -5.27
C TRP A 70 -7.69 -4.31 -5.01
N ARG A 71 -7.59 -3.63 -3.87
CA ARG A 71 -6.39 -2.91 -3.49
C ARG A 71 -5.18 -3.84 -3.40
N ASP A 72 -5.38 -5.03 -2.83
CA ASP A 72 -4.33 -6.03 -2.72
C ASP A 72 -3.89 -6.54 -4.10
N THR A 73 -4.80 -6.60 -5.10
CA THR A 73 -4.49 -7.00 -6.50
C THR A 73 -3.80 -5.93 -7.35
N ILE A 74 -4.07 -4.64 -7.12
CA ILE A 74 -3.46 -3.56 -7.93
C ILE A 74 -2.15 -3.03 -7.35
N SER A 75 -1.77 -3.52 -6.17
CA SER A 75 -0.52 -3.20 -5.49
C SER A 75 0.37 -4.45 -5.41
N SER A 76 1.57 -4.30 -4.89
CA SER A 76 2.51 -5.40 -4.65
C SER A 76 2.07 -6.41 -3.56
N THR A 77 0.90 -6.23 -2.94
CA THR A 77 0.46 -7.01 -1.78
C THR A 77 0.25 -8.48 -2.12
N ALA A 78 -0.55 -8.77 -3.15
CA ALA A 78 -0.88 -10.15 -3.51
C ALA A 78 0.34 -10.94 -4.01
N GLU A 79 1.27 -10.28 -4.70
CA GLU A 79 2.45 -10.91 -5.32
C GLU A 79 3.64 -11.00 -4.36
N TYR A 80 3.96 -9.91 -3.65
CA TYR A 80 5.18 -9.79 -2.84
C TYR A 80 4.91 -9.76 -1.32
N GLY A 81 3.65 -9.80 -0.89
CA GLY A 81 3.29 -9.87 0.52
C GLY A 81 3.47 -8.55 1.31
N PHE A 82 3.63 -7.43 0.63
CA PHE A 82 3.60 -6.10 1.23
C PHE A 82 3.29 -5.03 0.19
N ARG A 83 3.03 -3.79 0.63
CA ARG A 83 3.02 -2.59 -0.22
C ARG A 83 3.51 -1.36 0.53
N ILE A 84 4.04 -0.41 -0.22
CA ILE A 84 4.45 0.90 0.29
C ILE A 84 3.19 1.77 0.41
N GLU A 85 2.92 2.31 1.61
CA GLU A 85 1.78 3.20 1.86
C GLU A 85 2.20 4.67 1.82
N ALA A 86 3.38 4.98 2.35
CA ALA A 86 3.88 6.35 2.42
C ALA A 86 5.41 6.39 2.48
N ILE A 87 5.97 7.47 1.94
CA ILE A 87 7.40 7.78 2.07
C ILE A 87 7.53 9.25 2.46
N LYS A 88 8.34 9.52 3.49
CA LYS A 88 8.83 10.84 3.85
C LYS A 88 10.36 10.79 3.80
N THR A 89 10.95 11.52 2.89
CA THR A 89 12.39 11.73 2.77
C THR A 89 12.79 12.98 3.56
N PHE A 90 14.07 13.09 3.90
CA PHE A 90 14.60 14.26 4.60
C PHE A 90 14.30 15.55 3.81
N GLY A 91 13.67 16.53 4.46
CA GLY A 91 13.39 17.84 3.88
C GLY A 91 12.21 17.89 2.91
N GLU A 92 11.55 16.76 2.61
CA GLU A 92 10.44 16.70 1.67
C GLU A 92 9.10 16.42 2.36
N SER A 93 8.01 16.75 1.67
CA SER A 93 6.65 16.38 2.09
C SER A 93 6.42 14.87 2.00
N THR A 94 5.56 14.35 2.86
CA THR A 94 5.13 12.94 2.79
C THR A 94 4.40 12.66 1.47
N ARG A 95 4.91 11.69 0.73
CA ARG A 95 4.30 11.10 -0.46
C ARG A 95 3.42 9.91 -0.08
N LYS A 96 2.31 9.73 -0.80
CA LYS A 96 1.31 8.66 -0.58
C LYS A 96 0.74 8.11 -1.90
N ASP A 97 1.34 8.50 -3.02
CA ASP A 97 0.97 8.20 -4.40
C ASP A 97 1.54 6.82 -4.84
N PHE A 98 1.29 5.78 -4.06
CA PHE A 98 1.83 4.42 -4.28
C PHE A 98 0.74 3.39 -4.59
N GLN A 99 -0.47 3.83 -4.94
CA GLN A 99 -1.64 2.96 -5.15
C GLN A 99 -1.41 1.93 -6.26
N HIS A 100 -0.56 2.27 -7.24
CA HIS A 100 -0.25 1.44 -8.41
C HIS A 100 1.17 0.87 -8.41
N THR A 101 1.92 1.04 -7.31
CA THR A 101 3.23 0.40 -7.17
C THR A 101 3.02 -1.10 -7.09
N HIS A 102 3.32 -1.81 -8.17
CA HIS A 102 3.04 -3.23 -8.32
C HIS A 102 4.29 -4.01 -8.69
N THR A 103 5.07 -3.53 -9.65
CA THR A 103 6.21 -4.27 -10.20
C THR A 103 7.43 -4.19 -9.28
N TRP A 104 8.25 -5.25 -9.30
CA TRP A 104 9.51 -5.29 -8.54
C TRP A 104 10.43 -4.11 -8.84
N ASN A 105 10.51 -3.68 -10.10
CA ASN A 105 11.32 -2.51 -10.48
C ASN A 105 10.82 -1.20 -9.86
N GLU A 106 9.49 -0.97 -9.83
CA GLU A 106 8.92 0.20 -9.17
C GLU A 106 9.23 0.19 -7.67
N ILE A 107 9.04 -0.96 -7.03
CA ILE A 107 9.35 -1.18 -5.60
C ILE A 107 10.81 -0.81 -5.35
N ILE A 108 11.76 -1.43 -6.06
CA ILE A 108 13.20 -1.16 -5.93
C ILE A 108 13.49 0.34 -6.11
N ASN A 109 12.87 0.99 -7.09
CA ASN A 109 13.09 2.42 -7.34
C ASN A 109 12.61 3.28 -6.16
N HIS A 110 11.48 2.95 -5.53
CA HIS A 110 11.01 3.64 -4.34
C HIS A 110 11.92 3.40 -3.13
N PHE A 111 12.42 2.18 -2.94
CA PHE A 111 13.42 1.90 -1.90
C PHE A 111 14.72 2.66 -2.15
N LYS A 112 15.23 2.70 -3.39
CA LYS A 112 16.41 3.48 -3.78
C LYS A 112 16.23 4.98 -3.51
N LEU A 113 15.06 5.53 -3.82
CA LEU A 113 14.71 6.91 -3.52
C LEU A 113 14.74 7.17 -2.02
N PHE A 114 14.16 6.26 -1.23
CA PHE A 114 14.09 6.41 0.23
C PHE A 114 15.47 6.40 0.90
N ILE A 115 16.37 5.50 0.48
CA ILE A 115 17.71 5.37 1.06
C ILE A 115 18.71 6.42 0.52
N GLN A 116 18.42 7.08 -0.61
CA GLN A 116 19.26 8.11 -1.24
C GLN A 116 20.75 7.69 -1.36
N HIS A 117 21.04 6.44 -1.69
CA HIS A 117 22.40 5.87 -1.80
C HIS A 117 23.25 5.86 -0.51
N ARG A 118 22.63 6.00 0.68
CA ARG A 118 23.34 5.88 1.97
C ARG A 118 23.72 4.43 2.24
N LYS A 119 24.89 4.02 1.75
CA LYS A 119 25.44 2.65 1.80
C LYS A 119 25.55 2.04 3.21
N ILE A 120 25.58 2.86 4.27
CA ILE A 120 25.64 2.40 5.67
C ILE A 120 24.29 1.81 6.12
N ILE A 121 23.18 2.22 5.51
CA ILE A 121 21.81 1.80 5.90
C ILE A 121 21.41 0.51 5.16
N ALA A 122 21.99 0.24 4.00
CA ALA A 122 21.76 -0.98 3.24
C ALA A 122 23.10 -1.69 3.01
N VAL A 123 23.39 -2.70 3.82
CA VAL A 123 24.49 -3.64 3.55
C VAL A 123 24.08 -4.46 2.33
N SER A 124 24.41 -3.93 1.15
CA SER A 124 24.11 -4.48 -0.17
C SER A 124 22.61 -4.56 -0.51
N LEU A 125 22.09 -3.58 -1.27
CA LEU A 125 20.85 -3.80 -2.02
C LEU A 125 20.98 -4.99 -2.97
N ASP A 126 22.19 -5.28 -3.45
CA ASP A 126 22.43 -6.42 -4.32
C ASP A 126 22.15 -7.74 -3.60
N ALA A 127 22.38 -7.84 -2.28
CA ALA A 127 22.04 -9.01 -1.49
C ALA A 127 20.52 -9.14 -1.26
N PHE A 128 19.82 -8.04 -0.98
CA PHE A 128 18.35 -8.05 -0.83
C PHE A 128 17.62 -8.40 -2.14
N VAL A 129 18.17 -7.97 -3.28
CA VAL A 129 17.69 -8.33 -4.62
C VAL A 129 18.04 -9.79 -4.97
N SER A 130 19.06 -10.38 -4.36
CA SER A 130 19.48 -11.77 -4.61
C SER A 130 18.73 -12.83 -3.80
N PHE A 131 17.88 -12.42 -2.84
CA PHE A 131 17.11 -13.35 -1.99
C PHE A 131 15.68 -13.64 -2.49
N PHE A 132 15.28 -13.06 -3.63
CA PHE A 132 14.02 -13.36 -4.32
C PHE A 132 14.27 -13.60 -5.82
#